data_AF-X1JBC6-F1
#
_entry.id   AF-X1JBC6-F1
#
_cell.length_a   1.000
_cell.length_b   1.000
_cell.length_c   1.000
_cell.angle_alpha   90.00
_cell.angle_beta   90.00
_cell.angle_gamma   90.00
#
_symmetry.space_group_name_H-M   'P 1'
#
loop_
_entity.id
_entity.type
_entity.pdbx_description
1 polymer ?
#
loop_
_entity_poly.entity_id
_entity_poly.type
_entity_poly.pdbx_seq_one_letter_code
_entity_poly.pdbx_strand_id
1 'polypeptide(L)'
;IQLVKKQKLISIIIAYFIIGIIYVLTGFFHDIIIGKQIIFPLMISIPLGAPFWPLLVYADIINIGIMLQDVITLISFILFALFFLYCFRMVKPGNEITKEKVSS
;
A
#
# COMPACT_ATOMS: atom_id res chain seq x y z
N ILE A 1 -22.18 -9.54 -10.06
CA ILE A 1 -21.08 -8.70 -10.59
C ILE A 1 -20.80 -7.45 -9.75
N GLN A 2 -21.81 -6.71 -9.28
CA GLN A 2 -21.58 -5.49 -8.48
C GLN A 2 -20.93 -5.73 -7.11
N LEU A 3 -21.28 -6.82 -6.41
CA LEU A 3 -20.72 -7.17 -5.09
C LEU A 3 -19.21 -7.47 -5.15
N VAL A 4 -18.76 -8.16 -6.19
CA VAL A 4 -17.35 -8.53 -6.40
C VAL A 4 -16.49 -7.28 -6.66
N LYS A 5 -17.05 -6.28 -7.38
CA LYS A 5 -16.39 -4.99 -7.61
C LYS A 5 -16.25 -4.21 -6.29
N LYS A 6 -17.29 -4.21 -5.45
CA LYS A 6 -17.29 -3.51 -4.15
C LYS A 6 -16.26 -4.08 -3.19
N GLN A 7 -16.12 -5.42 -3.12
CA GLN A 7 -15.09 -6.08 -2.30
C GLN A 7 -13.66 -5.75 -2.75
N LYS A 8 -13.41 -5.69 -4.07
CA LYS A 8 -12.10 -5.29 -4.60
C LYS A 8 -11.74 -3.85 -4.25
N LEU A 9 -12.73 -2.95 -4.30
CA LEU A 9 -12.54 -1.54 -3.98
C LEU A 9 -12.16 -1.34 -2.50
N ILE A 10 -12.85 -2.06 -1.60
CA ILE A 10 -12.52 -2.05 -0.16
C ILE A 10 -11.10 -2.58 0.09
N SER A 11 -10.71 -3.65 -0.60
CA SER A 11 -9.35 -4.21 -0.47
C SER A 11 -8.27 -3.22 -0.91
N ILE A 12 -8.49 -2.47 -1.99
CA ILE A 12 -7.57 -1.43 -2.46
C ILE A 12 -7.47 -0.28 -1.44
N ILE A 13 -8.60 0.15 -0.87
CA ILE A 13 -8.62 1.21 0.15
C ILE A 13 -7.84 0.79 1.41
N ILE A 14 -8.07 -0.43 1.90
CA ILE A 14 -7.35 -0.96 3.07
C ILE A 14 -5.85 -1.01 2.79
N ALA A 15 -5.46 -1.50 1.62
CA ALA A 15 -4.07 -1.58 1.24
C ALA A 15 -3.40 -0.21 1.13
N TYR A 16 -4.08 0.77 0.54
CA TYR A 16 -3.60 2.15 0.50
C TYR A 16 -3.31 2.67 1.91
N PHE A 17 -4.21 2.37 2.86
CA PHE A 17 -4.03 2.77 4.26
C PHE A 17 -2.86 2.04 4.93
N ILE A 18 -2.68 0.75 4.66
CA ILE A 18 -1.55 -0.05 5.17
C ILE A 18 -0.22 0.51 4.64
N ILE A 19 -0.13 0.83 3.34
CA ILE A 19 1.06 1.43 2.74
C ILE A 19 1.36 2.79 3.39
N GLY A 20 0.34 3.61 3.62
CA GLY A 20 0.50 4.88 4.33
C GLY A 20 1.00 4.72 5.76
N ILE A 21 0.51 3.72 6.50
CA ILE A 21 1.00 3.39 7.84
C ILE A 21 2.48 2.97 7.79
N ILE A 22 2.86 2.12 6.84
CA ILE A 22 4.25 1.69 6.66
C ILE A 22 5.15 2.89 6.36
N TYR A 23 4.75 3.79 5.44
CA TYR A 23 5.51 5.01 5.15
C TYR A 23 5.75 5.84 6.41
N VAL A 24 4.70 6.11 7.21
CA VAL A 24 4.82 6.87 8.46
C VAL A 24 5.73 6.18 9.48
N LEU A 25 5.58 4.86 9.66
CA LEU A 25 6.44 4.07 10.54
C LEU A 25 7.90 4.15 10.12
N THR A 26 8.18 3.94 8.83
CA THR A 26 9.53 4.01 8.30
C THR A 26 10.14 5.39 8.48
N GLY A 27 9.37 6.46 8.23
CA GLY A 27 9.83 7.83 8.50
C GLY A 27 10.12 8.10 9.96
N PHE A 28 9.25 7.61 10.85
CA PHE A 28 9.46 7.72 12.29
C PHE A 28 10.73 7.00 12.75
N PHE A 29 10.96 5.77 12.28
CA PHE A 29 12.19 5.03 12.57
C PHE A 29 13.43 5.70 11.97
N HIS A 30 13.32 6.25 10.77
CA HIS A 30 14.39 6.98 10.11
C HIS A 30 14.79 8.23 10.92
N ASP A 31 13.81 9.01 11.39
CA ASP A 31 14.03 10.16 12.26
C ASP A 31 14.69 9.75 13.59
N ILE A 32 14.30 8.62 14.18
CA ILE A 32 14.98 8.05 15.37
C ILE A 32 16.44 7.72 15.09
N ILE A 33 16.72 7.02 13.98
CA ILE A 33 18.07 6.56 13.63
C ILE A 33 19.01 7.75 13.38
N ILE A 34 18.51 8.81 12.76
CA ILE A 34 19.27 10.04 12.49
C ILE A 34 19.38 10.93 13.74
N GLY A 35 18.63 10.64 14.81
CA GLY A 35 18.59 11.45 16.02
C GLY A 35 17.84 12.78 15.81
N LYS A 36 16.94 12.84 14.82
CA LYS A 36 16.10 14.00 14.56
C LYS A 36 15.01 14.11 15.63
N GLN A 37 14.65 15.34 15.97
CA GLN A 37 13.64 15.60 17.00
C GLN A 37 12.28 15.08 16.54
N ILE A 38 11.67 14.23 17.36
CA ILE A 38 10.35 13.66 17.11
C ILE A 38 9.31 14.75 17.41
N ILE A 39 8.75 15.35 16.36
CA ILE A 39 7.79 16.46 16.46
C ILE A 39 6.42 15.95 16.93
N PHE A 40 6.04 14.74 16.51
CA PHE A 40 4.76 14.12 16.87
C PHE A 40 4.93 12.66 17.31
N PRO A 41 4.22 12.22 18.36
CA PRO A 41 4.19 10.81 18.75
C PRO A 41 3.51 9.97 17.65
N LEU A 42 3.94 8.71 17.53
CA LEU A 42 3.50 7.76 16.49
C LEU A 42 1.97 7.66 16.34
N MET A 43 1.24 7.71 17.47
CA MET A 43 -0.23 7.68 17.48
C MET A 43 -0.89 8.86 16.76
N ILE A 44 -0.21 10.02 16.69
CA ILE A 44 -0.72 11.23 16.03
C ILE A 44 -0.21 11.28 14.59
N SER A 45 1.02 10.86 14.34
CA SER A 45 1.61 10.86 13.00
C SER A 45 0.96 9.84 12.06
N ILE A 46 0.43 8.71 12.55
CA ILE A 46 -0.30 7.74 11.73
C ILE A 46 -1.59 8.35 11.12
N PRO A 47 -2.58 8.82 11.90
CA PRO A 47 -3.82 9.37 11.32
C PRO A 47 -3.58 10.63 10.50
N LEU A 48 -2.52 11.39 10.78
CA LEU A 48 -2.18 12.60 10.06
C LEU A 48 -1.41 12.32 8.75
N GLY A 49 -0.50 11.34 8.74
CA GLY A 49 0.38 11.04 7.62
C GLY A 49 -0.10 9.91 6.72
N ALA A 50 -0.75 8.87 7.27
CA ALA A 50 -1.15 7.69 6.51
C ALA A 50 -2.17 7.97 5.38
N PRO A 51 -3.14 8.91 5.48
CA PRO A 51 -4.00 9.21 4.34
C PRO A 51 -3.29 10.06 3.27
N PHE A 52 -2.32 10.88 3.69
CA PHE A 52 -1.65 11.87 2.85
C PHE A 52 -0.23 11.44 2.43
N TRP A 53 0.12 10.17 2.61
CA TRP A 53 1.43 9.64 2.30
C TRP A 53 1.93 9.93 0.87
N PRO A 54 1.10 9.92 -0.21
CA PRO A 54 1.62 10.23 -1.54
C PRO A 54 2.04 11.69 -1.66
N LEU A 55 1.34 12.58 -0.95
CA LEU A 55 1.65 14.00 -0.92
C LEU A 55 2.95 14.24 -0.15
N LEU A 56 3.18 13.48 0.93
CA LEU A 56 4.39 13.54 1.73
C LEU A 56 5.61 13.04 0.94
N VAL A 57 5.50 11.89 0.25
CA VAL A 57 6.53 11.39 -0.67
C VAL A 57 6.84 12.44 -1.75
N TYR A 58 5.81 13.04 -2.34
CA TYR A 58 5.99 14.09 -3.35
C TYR A 58 6.71 15.32 -2.79
N ALA A 59 6.34 15.74 -1.57
CA ALA A 59 6.99 16.86 -0.90
C ALA A 59 8.45 16.55 -0.56
N ASP A 60 8.77 15.34 -0.10
CA ASP A 60 10.13 14.92 0.22
C ASP A 60 11.01 14.92 -1.03
N ILE A 61 10.52 14.35 -2.14
CA ILE A 61 11.25 14.31 -3.42
C ILE A 61 11.59 15.72 -3.93
N ILE A 62 10.70 16.70 -3.77
CA ILE A 62 10.91 18.06 -4.26
C ILE A 62 11.79 18.89 -3.32
N ASN A 63 11.63 18.75 -2.00
CA ASN A 63 12.28 19.62 -1.02
C ASN A 63 13.63 19.08 -0.54
N ILE A 64 13.78 17.77 -0.43
CA ILE A 64 14.94 17.12 0.20
C ILE A 64 15.64 16.18 -0.79
N GLY A 65 14.88 15.54 -1.68
CA GLY A 65 15.34 14.51 -2.60
C GLY A 65 14.84 13.13 -2.17
N ILE A 66 15.44 12.06 -2.72
CA ILE A 66 15.01 10.68 -2.41
C ILE A 66 15.54 10.28 -1.03
N MET A 67 14.64 10.09 -0.07
CA MET A 67 14.96 9.58 1.26
C MET A 67 14.84 8.05 1.33
N LEU A 68 15.48 7.46 2.34
CA LEU A 68 15.44 6.01 2.60
C LEU A 68 13.99 5.52 2.83
N GLN A 69 13.16 6.38 3.40
CA GLN A 69 11.72 6.17 3.57
C GLN A 69 10.96 6.05 2.24
N ASP A 70 11.31 6.87 1.23
CA ASP A 70 10.68 6.81 -0.10
C ASP A 70 11.00 5.50 -0.80
N VAL A 71 12.24 5.03 -0.70
CA VAL A 71 12.69 3.76 -1.29
C VAL A 71 11.94 2.58 -0.67
N ILE A 72 11.82 2.55 0.66
CA ILE A 72 11.09 1.49 1.38
C ILE A 72 9.59 1.50 1.02
N THR A 73 9.04 2.69 0.78
CA THR A 73 7.63 2.86 0.42
C THR A 73 7.37 2.43 -1.01
N LEU A 74 8.30 2.72 -1.92
CA LEU A 74 8.29 2.21 -3.29
C LEU A 74 8.35 0.67 -3.30
N ILE A 75 9.24 0.06 -2.52
CA ILE A 75 9.36 -1.41 -2.41
C ILE A 75 8.05 -2.00 -1.86
N SER A 76 7.48 -1.39 -0.82
CA SER A 76 6.20 -1.82 -0.23
C SER A 76 5.06 -1.71 -1.24
N PHE A 77 5.03 -0.64 -2.05
CA PHE A 77 4.06 -0.48 -3.14
C PHE A 77 4.22 -1.55 -4.22
N ILE A 78 5.45 -1.86 -4.64
CA ILE A 78 5.75 -2.90 -5.64
C ILE A 78 5.33 -4.28 -5.12
N LEU A 79 5.68 -4.63 -3.87
CA LEU A 79 5.27 -5.88 -3.24
C LEU A 79 3.74 -5.99 -3.17
N PHE A 80 3.05 -4.90 -2.83
CA PHE A 80 1.60 -4.88 -2.84
C PHE A 80 1.01 -5.04 -4.24
N ALA A 81 1.55 -4.36 -5.25
CA ALA A 81 1.13 -4.49 -6.64
C ALA A 81 1.33 -5.93 -7.16
N LEU A 82 2.44 -6.57 -6.81
CA LEU A 82 2.73 -7.97 -7.12
C LEU A 82 1.76 -8.92 -6.41
N PHE A 83 1.50 -8.69 -5.12
CA PHE A 83 0.52 -9.47 -4.35
C PHE A 83 -0.89 -9.33 -4.95
N PHE A 84 -1.30 -8.12 -5.30
CA PHE A 84 -2.58 -7.86 -5.94
C PHE A 84 -2.69 -8.54 -7.30
N LEU A 85 -1.64 -8.48 -8.13
CA LEU A 85 -1.57 -9.17 -9.41
C LEU A 85 -1.65 -10.69 -9.24
N TYR A 86 -0.96 -11.23 -8.23
CA TYR A 86 -0.98 -12.65 -7.89
C TYR A 86 -2.39 -13.10 -7.45
N CYS A 87 -3.03 -12.37 -6.53
CA CYS A 87 -4.41 -12.63 -6.13
C CYS A 87 -5.38 -12.52 -7.31
N PHE A 88 -5.19 -11.55 -8.22
CA PHE A 88 -6.04 -11.41 -9.39
C PHE A 88 -5.85 -12.57 -10.39
N ARG A 89 -4.62 -13.06 -10.56
CA ARG A 89 -4.33 -14.26 -11.36
C ARG A 89 -4.95 -15.52 -10.73
N MET A 90 -4.89 -15.67 -9.41
CA MET A 90 -5.49 -16.81 -8.68
C MET A 90 -7.02 -16.80 -8.72
N VAL A 91 -7.67 -15.65 -8.95
CA VAL A 91 -9.13 -15.53 -9.12
C VAL A 91 -9.60 -15.96 -10.53
N LYS A 92 -8.69 -16.23 -11.48
CA LYS A 92 -9.00 -16.87 -12.77
C LYS A 92 -8.25 -18.21 -12.88
N PRO A 93 -8.78 -19.27 -12.28
CA PRO A 93 -9.11 -20.43 -13.11
C PRO A 93 -10.32 -21.21 -12.55
N GLY A 94 -11.56 -20.86 -12.93
CA GLY A 94 -12.73 -21.58 -12.38
C GLY A 94 -13.96 -21.65 -13.28
N ASN A 95 -13.91 -21.09 -14.49
CA ASN A 95 -15.09 -20.91 -15.34
C ASN A 95 -15.04 -21.62 -16.69
N GLU A 96 -13.99 -22.41 -16.96
CA GLU A 96 -13.89 -23.19 -18.20
C GLU A 96 -14.17 -24.70 -17.99
N ILE A 97 -13.93 -25.25 -16.80
CA ILE A 97 -14.08 -26.71 -16.56
C ILE A 97 -15.56 -27.15 -16.45
N THR A 98 -16.48 -26.26 -16.06
CA THR A 98 -17.89 -26.63 -15.87
C THR A 98 -18.70 -26.61 -17.17
N LYS A 99 -18.19 -26.00 -18.25
CA LYS A 99 -18.91 -26.01 -19.54
C LYS A 99 -18.70 -27.26 -20.37
N GLU A 100 -17.58 -27.98 -20.17
CA GLU A 100 -17.27 -29.20 -20.92
C GLU A 100 -18.00 -30.43 -20.34
N LYS A 101 -18.22 -30.48 -19.02
CA LYS A 101 -18.88 -31.63 -18.36
C LYS A 101 -20.41 -31.68 -18.47
N VAL A 102 -21.06 -30.62 -18.95
CA VAL A 102 -22.54 -30.58 -19.11
C VAL A 102 -22.96 -30.87 -20.56
N SER A 103 -21.99 -30.92 -21.49
CA SER A 103 -22.23 -31.18 -22.91
C SER A 103 -21.71 -32.53 -23.40
N SER A 104 -21.25 -33.41 -22.51
CA SER A 104 -20.82 -34.79 -22.82
C SER A 104 -21.58 -35.79 -21.98
#